data_AF-A0A920F759-F1
#
_entry.id   AF-A0A920F759-F1
#
_cell.length_a   1.000
_cell.length_b   1.000
_cell.length_c   1.000
_cell.angle_alpha   90.00
_cell.angle_beta   90.00
_cell.angle_gamma   90.00
#
_symmetry.space_group_name_H-M   'P 1'
#
loop_
_entity.id
_entity.type
_entity.pdbx_description
1 polymer ?
#
loop_
_entity_poly.entity_id
_entity_poly.type
_entity_poly.pdbx_seq_one_letter_code
_entity_poly.pdbx_strand_id
1 'polypeptide(L)'
;MKQIVEMTPRDVAMLRFGQQTLPTSNFDVLPPWLHKIYINDPSIQQKDRLKLAHRSFLLGLIKAEELAKLYETADLHQDDIATAVTLASEGATQIPDALLHRLILSQETDFGKAQAIHKAIDFAIRDGTIVEMAELYQNHVKQIVPASELDWFACSAAMINMINRDFTTAQLWLEVAEKSGKLNGQSPITWSKVWPILWLLNEDRSVKLDEKKLERWAQELLTKKPLEGRRFVNFTYHVLEIFGAKIPYERWNELAAKGVLVEHGYSLFTNKQAIERALERKRTAAAAATLLLSVGDLKASEIQDESLLFIISILNNLGLKQQAKIIAFQVLIQKNHHNW
;
A
#
# COMPACT_ATOMS: atom_id res chain seq x y z
N MET A 1 14.20 12.89 -28.06
CA MET A 1 14.71 13.60 -26.87
C MET A 1 13.96 14.92 -26.75
N LYS A 2 12.94 15.01 -25.88
CA LYS A 2 12.35 16.30 -25.49
C LYS A 2 13.24 16.89 -24.40
N GLN A 3 13.70 18.11 -24.62
CA GLN A 3 14.63 18.82 -23.74
C GLN A 3 13.97 19.01 -22.37
N ILE A 4 14.61 18.55 -21.30
CA ILE A 4 14.22 18.89 -19.93
C ILE A 4 14.55 20.37 -19.79
N VAL A 5 13.56 21.25 -19.84
CA VAL A 5 13.75 22.63 -19.44
C VAL A 5 13.77 22.60 -17.92
N GLU A 6 14.94 22.75 -17.31
CA GLU A 6 15.04 23.09 -15.89
C GLU A 6 14.40 24.47 -15.69
N MET A 7 13.09 24.47 -15.46
CA MET A 7 12.34 25.68 -15.18
C MET A 7 12.66 26.14 -13.77
N THR A 8 13.00 27.41 -13.61
CA THR A 8 13.11 28.04 -12.30
C THR A 8 11.77 28.66 -11.88
N PRO A 9 11.57 28.96 -10.57
CA PRO A 9 10.39 29.71 -10.13
C PRO A 9 10.22 31.06 -10.86
N ARG A 10 11.33 31.70 -11.27
CA ARG A 10 11.32 32.93 -12.06
C ARG A 10 10.75 32.69 -13.46
N ASP A 11 11.15 31.61 -14.13
CA ASP A 11 10.66 31.27 -15.47
C ASP A 11 9.15 31.02 -15.46
N VAL A 12 8.66 30.29 -14.45
CA VAL A 12 7.22 30.08 -14.24
C VAL A 12 6.48 31.40 -14.03
N ALA A 13 7.04 32.31 -13.20
CA ALA A 13 6.44 33.61 -12.96
C ALA A 13 6.38 34.47 -14.24
N MET A 14 7.44 34.43 -15.05
CA MET A 14 7.50 35.11 -16.35
C MET A 14 6.48 34.55 -17.34
N LEU A 15 6.34 33.23 -17.44
CA LEU A 15 5.34 32.59 -18.32
C LEU A 15 3.92 32.98 -17.91
N ARG A 16 3.61 32.94 -16.61
CA ARG A 16 2.31 33.37 -16.08
C ARG A 16 2.03 34.84 -16.35
N PHE A 17 3.02 35.71 -16.14
CA PHE A 17 2.90 37.14 -16.44
C PHE A 17 2.64 37.40 -17.92
N GLY A 18 3.33 36.67 -18.80
CA GLY A 18 3.16 36.75 -20.24
C GLY A 18 1.94 35.99 -20.80
N GLN A 19 1.11 35.40 -19.94
CA GLN A 19 -0.02 34.52 -20.31
C GLN A 19 0.38 33.42 -21.31
N GLN A 20 1.63 32.96 -21.21
CA GLN A 20 2.18 31.91 -22.05
C GLN A 20 1.83 30.54 -21.45
N THR A 21 1.70 29.53 -22.32
CA THR A 21 1.49 28.14 -21.88
C THR A 21 2.75 27.57 -21.25
N LEU A 22 2.57 26.63 -20.32
CA LEU A 22 3.71 25.88 -19.77
C LEU A 22 4.31 24.96 -20.86
N PRO A 23 5.64 24.82 -20.91
CA PRO A 23 6.28 23.93 -21.87
C PRO A 23 5.90 22.48 -21.58
N THR A 24 5.79 21.66 -22.62
CA THR A 24 5.59 20.22 -22.45
C THR A 24 6.79 19.62 -21.75
N SER A 25 6.58 19.02 -20.58
CA SER A 25 7.62 18.38 -19.77
C SER A 25 7.47 16.86 -19.78
N ASN A 26 8.52 16.15 -19.38
CA ASN A 26 8.40 14.76 -19.01
C ASN A 26 7.88 14.67 -17.58
N PHE A 27 6.60 14.30 -17.43
CA PHE A 27 5.93 14.20 -16.13
C PHE A 27 6.55 13.14 -15.21
N ASP A 28 7.32 12.18 -15.73
CA ASP A 28 7.97 11.14 -14.94
C ASP A 28 9.18 11.68 -14.14
N VAL A 29 9.77 12.79 -14.57
CA VAL A 29 10.93 13.42 -13.92
C VAL A 29 10.65 14.88 -13.54
N LEU A 30 9.38 15.28 -13.50
CA LEU A 30 9.00 16.64 -13.13
C LEU A 30 9.37 16.89 -11.65
N PRO A 31 10.05 18.00 -11.32
CA PRO A 31 10.31 18.37 -9.94
C PRO A 31 9.02 18.52 -9.12
N PRO A 32 8.94 17.98 -7.87
CA PRO A 32 7.74 18.01 -7.03
C PRO A 32 7.07 19.39 -6.89
N TRP A 33 7.87 20.46 -6.80
CA TRP A 33 7.36 21.82 -6.63
C TRP A 33 6.59 22.35 -7.86
N LEU A 34 6.79 21.75 -9.04
CA LEU A 34 6.06 22.10 -10.27
C LEU A 34 4.72 21.35 -10.40
N HIS A 35 4.49 20.30 -9.62
CA HIS A 35 3.33 19.41 -9.82
C HIS A 35 2.00 20.17 -9.77
N LYS A 36 1.75 20.91 -8.69
CA LYS A 36 0.51 21.70 -8.52
C LYS A 36 0.32 22.74 -9.62
N ILE A 37 1.40 23.22 -10.22
CA ILE A 37 1.34 24.21 -11.29
C ILE A 37 0.82 23.56 -12.57
N TYR A 38 1.37 22.40 -12.93
CA TYR A 38 0.94 21.64 -14.10
C TYR A 38 -0.43 20.97 -13.93
N ILE A 39 -0.79 20.49 -12.73
CA ILE A 39 -2.11 19.91 -12.44
C ILE A 39 -3.23 20.92 -12.70
N ASN A 40 -2.99 22.20 -12.39
CA ASN A 40 -4.02 23.24 -12.51
C ASN A 40 -3.98 24.00 -13.84
N ASP A 41 -3.07 23.67 -14.76
CA ASP A 41 -2.95 24.35 -16.05
C ASP A 41 -3.89 23.73 -17.09
N PRO A 42 -4.90 24.46 -17.60
CA PRO A 42 -5.84 23.94 -18.59
C PRO A 42 -5.22 23.62 -19.95
N SER A 43 -4.02 24.14 -20.26
CA SER A 43 -3.31 23.80 -21.50
C SER A 43 -2.73 22.38 -21.49
N ILE A 44 -2.62 21.75 -20.33
CA ILE A 44 -2.17 20.37 -20.18
C ILE A 44 -3.33 19.41 -20.40
N GLN A 45 -3.10 18.37 -21.20
CA GLN A 45 -4.09 17.32 -21.44
C GLN A 45 -4.61 16.77 -20.11
N GLN A 46 -5.94 16.67 -19.99
CA GLN A 46 -6.60 16.24 -18.76
C GLN A 46 -6.06 14.91 -18.24
N LYS A 47 -5.84 13.94 -19.13
CA LYS A 47 -5.24 12.65 -18.80
C LYS A 47 -3.89 12.78 -18.09
N ASP A 48 -3.02 13.66 -18.57
CA ASP A 48 -1.70 13.90 -17.97
C ASP A 48 -1.82 14.66 -16.64
N ARG A 49 -2.77 15.59 -16.52
CA ARG A 49 -3.11 16.22 -15.25
C ARG A 49 -3.56 15.21 -14.21
N LEU A 50 -4.41 14.25 -14.58
CA LEU A 50 -4.88 13.19 -13.67
C LEU A 50 -3.76 12.25 -13.22
N LYS A 51 -2.87 11.83 -14.14
CA LYS A 51 -1.68 11.04 -13.77
C LYS A 51 -0.78 11.80 -12.81
N LEU A 52 -0.50 13.06 -13.12
CA LEU A 52 0.37 13.89 -12.28
C LEU A 52 -0.27 14.15 -10.92
N ALA A 53 -1.60 14.35 -10.86
CA ALA A 53 -2.34 14.47 -9.62
C ALA A 53 -2.26 13.18 -8.79
N HIS A 54 -2.52 12.02 -9.39
CA HIS A 54 -2.39 10.73 -8.70
C HIS A 54 -0.98 10.54 -8.14
N ARG A 55 0.05 10.77 -8.95
CA ARG A 55 1.45 10.70 -8.49
C ARG A 55 1.72 11.68 -7.35
N SER A 56 1.19 12.90 -7.45
CA SER A 56 1.35 13.92 -6.41
C SER A 56 0.67 13.51 -5.11
N PHE A 57 -0.44 12.79 -5.18
CA PHE A 57 -1.12 12.22 -4.03
C PHE A 57 -0.28 11.13 -3.37
N LEU A 58 0.28 10.20 -4.16
CA LEU A 58 1.18 9.16 -3.65
C LEU A 58 2.45 9.74 -2.98
N LEU A 59 2.89 10.92 -3.42
CA LEU A 59 4.02 11.65 -2.82
C LEU A 59 3.61 12.55 -1.64
N GLY A 60 2.33 12.60 -1.26
CA GLY A 60 1.81 13.47 -0.19
C GLY A 60 1.81 14.97 -0.54
N LEU A 61 1.93 15.34 -1.81
CA LEU A 61 1.95 16.73 -2.27
C LEU A 61 0.53 17.33 -2.40
N ILE A 62 -0.47 16.48 -2.60
CA ILE A 62 -1.90 16.83 -2.57
C ILE A 62 -2.64 15.90 -1.63
N LYS A 63 -3.78 16.34 -1.11
CA LYS A 63 -4.62 15.55 -0.19
C LYS A 63 -5.62 14.67 -0.96
N ALA A 64 -6.14 13.64 -0.29
CA ALA A 64 -7.16 12.76 -0.85
C ALA A 64 -8.39 13.53 -1.38
N GLU A 65 -8.85 14.57 -0.68
CA GLU A 65 -10.03 15.35 -1.12
C GLU A 65 -9.76 16.19 -2.37
N GLU A 66 -8.51 16.65 -2.56
CA GLU A 66 -8.09 17.37 -3.76
C GLU A 66 -8.05 16.41 -4.96
N LEU A 67 -7.52 15.19 -4.77
CA LEU A 67 -7.50 14.16 -5.81
C LEU A 67 -8.92 13.70 -6.18
N ALA A 68 -9.77 13.42 -5.18
CA ALA A 68 -11.15 12.98 -5.40
C ALA A 68 -11.94 13.98 -6.26
N LYS A 69 -11.81 15.29 -5.97
CA LYS A 69 -12.43 16.35 -6.78
C LYS A 69 -11.93 16.38 -8.22
N LEU A 70 -10.64 16.17 -8.43
CA LEU A 70 -10.06 16.10 -9.78
C LEU A 70 -10.61 14.89 -10.55
N TYR A 71 -10.78 13.74 -9.90
CA TYR A 71 -11.42 12.58 -10.51
C TYR A 71 -12.90 12.80 -10.78
N GLU A 72 -13.63 13.42 -9.86
CA GLU A 72 -15.07 13.68 -9.98
C GLU A 72 -15.42 14.65 -11.11
N THR A 73 -14.63 15.69 -11.27
CA THR A 73 -14.83 16.75 -12.28
C THR A 73 -14.24 16.40 -13.64
N ALA A 74 -13.52 15.28 -13.74
CA ALA A 74 -12.97 14.84 -14.98
C ALA A 74 -14.06 14.36 -15.95
N ASP A 75 -14.09 14.95 -17.15
CA ASP A 75 -14.80 14.39 -18.30
C ASP A 75 -14.20 13.04 -18.69
N LEU A 76 -14.91 11.96 -18.35
CA LEU A 76 -14.52 10.56 -18.56
C LEU A 76 -15.69 9.82 -19.21
N HIS A 77 -15.38 8.98 -20.20
CA HIS A 77 -16.40 8.26 -20.96
C HIS A 77 -17.15 7.25 -20.06
N GLN A 78 -18.47 7.19 -20.17
CA GLN A 78 -19.28 6.32 -19.30
C GLN A 78 -18.97 4.84 -19.51
N ASP A 79 -18.68 4.43 -20.75
CA ASP A 79 -18.28 3.04 -21.05
C ASP A 79 -16.95 2.68 -20.38
N ASP A 80 -16.01 3.62 -20.29
CA ASP A 80 -14.73 3.40 -19.60
C ASP A 80 -14.93 3.29 -18.08
N ILE A 81 -15.88 4.05 -17.51
CA ILE A 81 -16.23 3.95 -16.09
C ILE A 81 -16.87 2.58 -15.81
N ALA A 82 -17.82 2.15 -16.64
CA ALA A 82 -18.51 0.86 -16.48
C ALA A 82 -17.56 -0.34 -16.62
N THR A 83 -16.50 -0.21 -17.43
CA THR A 83 -15.49 -1.25 -17.67
C THR A 83 -14.17 -1.01 -16.93
N ALA A 84 -14.16 -0.10 -15.94
CA ALA A 84 -12.93 0.35 -15.25
C ALA A 84 -12.09 -0.79 -14.67
N VAL A 85 -12.73 -1.81 -14.08
CA VAL A 85 -12.03 -2.98 -13.50
C VAL A 85 -11.28 -3.77 -14.58
N THR A 86 -11.91 -3.98 -15.75
CA THR A 86 -11.28 -4.67 -16.88
C THR A 86 -10.11 -3.86 -17.43
N LEU A 87 -10.34 -2.56 -17.68
CA LEU A 87 -9.30 -1.66 -18.20
C LEU A 87 -8.08 -1.58 -17.26
N ALA A 88 -8.31 -1.52 -15.95
CA ALA A 88 -7.25 -1.52 -14.94
C ALA A 88 -6.52 -2.87 -14.87
N SER A 89 -7.25 -3.98 -14.96
CA SER A 89 -6.65 -5.33 -14.94
C SER A 89 -5.75 -5.60 -16.15
N GLU A 90 -6.17 -5.14 -17.33
CA GLU A 90 -5.46 -5.36 -18.60
C GLU A 90 -4.35 -4.31 -18.85
N GLY A 91 -4.24 -3.28 -18.01
CA GLY A 91 -3.34 -2.14 -18.27
C GLY A 91 -3.73 -1.35 -19.52
N ALA A 92 -4.98 -1.46 -19.96
CA ALA A 92 -5.51 -0.82 -21.16
C ALA A 92 -5.81 0.68 -20.96
N THR A 93 -5.70 1.17 -19.71
CA THR A 93 -5.84 2.58 -19.36
C THR A 93 -4.62 3.09 -18.63
N GLN A 94 -4.41 4.40 -18.77
CA GLN A 94 -3.31 5.15 -18.15
C GLN A 94 -3.80 6.00 -16.97
N ILE A 95 -5.10 5.93 -16.64
CA ILE A 95 -5.73 6.60 -15.50
C ILE A 95 -6.65 5.63 -14.73
N PRO A 96 -6.17 4.42 -14.37
CA PRO A 96 -7.00 3.38 -13.77
C PRO A 96 -7.69 3.85 -12.50
N ASP A 97 -6.98 4.56 -11.62
CA ASP A 97 -7.52 5.01 -10.32
C ASP A 97 -8.63 6.05 -10.45
N ALA A 98 -8.56 6.90 -11.48
CA ALA A 98 -9.61 7.86 -11.78
C ALA A 98 -10.91 7.15 -12.21
N LEU A 99 -10.79 6.15 -13.08
CA LEU A 99 -11.92 5.35 -13.54
C LEU A 99 -12.51 4.50 -12.41
N LEU A 100 -11.67 3.88 -11.58
CA LEU A 100 -12.10 3.10 -10.42
C LEU A 100 -12.81 3.98 -9.38
N HIS A 101 -12.30 5.18 -9.11
CA HIS A 101 -12.98 6.13 -8.21
C HIS A 101 -14.35 6.53 -8.76
N ARG A 102 -14.46 6.82 -10.07
CA ARG A 102 -15.74 7.12 -10.71
C ARG A 102 -16.70 5.93 -10.70
N LEU A 103 -16.19 4.72 -10.86
CA LEU A 103 -16.98 3.50 -10.77
C LEU A 103 -17.57 3.35 -9.36
N ILE A 104 -16.82 3.63 -8.29
CA ILE A 104 -17.32 3.58 -6.91
C ILE A 104 -18.45 4.60 -6.71
N LEU A 105 -18.26 5.83 -7.20
CA LEU A 105 -19.27 6.89 -7.11
C LEU A 105 -20.55 6.61 -7.90
N SER A 106 -20.45 5.83 -8.98
CA SER A 106 -21.62 5.46 -9.78
C SER A 106 -22.46 4.34 -9.16
N GLN A 107 -22.00 3.70 -8.08
CA GLN A 107 -22.75 2.62 -7.42
C GLN A 107 -23.79 3.19 -6.46
N GLU A 108 -25.04 2.74 -6.61
CA GLU A 108 -26.16 3.18 -5.77
C GLU A 108 -26.35 2.31 -4.51
N THR A 109 -25.89 1.05 -4.54
CA THR A 109 -26.08 0.08 -3.44
C THR A 109 -24.80 -0.14 -2.65
N ASP A 110 -24.95 -0.47 -1.37
CA ASP A 110 -23.84 -0.86 -0.49
C ASP A 110 -23.05 -2.06 -1.05
N PHE A 111 -23.74 -3.03 -1.62
CA PHE A 111 -23.13 -4.18 -2.29
C PHE A 111 -22.28 -3.76 -3.50
N GLY A 112 -22.82 -2.92 -4.38
CA GLY A 112 -22.09 -2.41 -5.55
C GLY A 112 -20.86 -1.60 -5.16
N LYS A 113 -21.01 -0.68 -4.19
CA LYS A 113 -19.90 0.12 -3.65
C LYS A 113 -18.83 -0.78 -3.04
N ALA A 114 -19.21 -1.75 -2.23
CA ALA A 114 -18.29 -2.72 -1.64
C ALA A 114 -17.52 -3.48 -2.72
N GLN A 115 -18.17 -3.88 -3.81
CA GLN A 115 -17.53 -4.62 -4.90
C GLN A 115 -16.50 -3.78 -5.65
N ALA A 116 -16.86 -2.53 -5.97
CA ALA A 116 -15.96 -1.61 -6.63
C ALA A 116 -14.74 -1.25 -5.74
N ILE A 117 -14.97 -0.97 -4.45
CA ILE A 117 -13.90 -0.68 -3.49
C ILE A 117 -13.00 -1.90 -3.31
N HIS A 118 -13.55 -3.10 -3.13
CA HIS A 118 -12.76 -4.32 -2.99
C HIS A 118 -11.81 -4.51 -4.17
N LYS A 119 -12.28 -4.30 -5.41
CA LYS A 119 -11.42 -4.38 -6.60
C LYS A 119 -10.38 -3.29 -6.68
N ALA A 120 -10.71 -2.06 -6.30
CA ALA A 120 -9.73 -0.99 -6.23
C ALA A 120 -8.62 -1.29 -5.19
N ILE A 121 -8.99 -1.87 -4.05
CA ILE A 121 -8.06 -2.30 -3.00
C ILE A 121 -7.19 -3.48 -3.44
N ASP A 122 -7.75 -4.47 -4.15
CA ASP A 122 -6.96 -5.56 -4.73
C ASP A 122 -5.83 -5.01 -5.62
N PHE A 123 -6.14 -4.03 -6.48
CA PHE A 123 -5.14 -3.34 -7.31
C PHE A 123 -4.15 -2.54 -6.46
N ALA A 124 -4.62 -1.77 -5.48
CA ALA A 124 -3.74 -0.98 -4.60
C ALA A 124 -2.76 -1.85 -3.79
N ILE A 125 -3.18 -3.05 -3.37
CA ILE A 125 -2.29 -4.01 -2.69
C ILE A 125 -1.22 -4.52 -3.66
N ARG A 126 -1.60 -4.90 -4.88
CA ARG A 126 -0.66 -5.34 -5.91
C ARG A 126 0.35 -4.26 -6.24
N ASP A 127 -0.10 -3.02 -6.36
CA ASP A 127 0.70 -1.88 -6.82
C ASP A 127 1.48 -1.22 -5.66
N GLY A 128 1.23 -1.62 -4.42
CA GLY A 128 1.94 -1.16 -3.21
C GLY A 128 1.42 0.16 -2.64
N THR A 129 0.25 0.64 -3.08
CA THR A 129 -0.35 1.95 -2.77
C THR A 129 -1.55 1.85 -1.82
N ILE A 130 -1.69 0.73 -1.12
CA ILE A 130 -2.84 0.45 -0.25
C ILE A 130 -3.07 1.51 0.84
N VAL A 131 -2.03 2.14 1.37
CA VAL A 131 -2.17 3.12 2.45
C VAL A 131 -2.81 4.40 1.93
N GLU A 132 -2.29 4.90 0.81
CA GLU A 132 -2.77 6.08 0.13
C GLU A 132 -4.20 5.84 -0.39
N MET A 133 -4.46 4.71 -1.03
CA MET A 133 -5.79 4.40 -1.56
C MET A 133 -6.82 4.14 -0.45
N ALA A 134 -6.40 3.62 0.71
CA ALA A 134 -7.28 3.52 1.87
C ALA A 134 -7.72 4.91 2.38
N GLU A 135 -6.85 5.92 2.37
CA GLU A 135 -7.20 7.31 2.69
C GLU A 135 -8.24 7.85 1.70
N LEU A 136 -8.01 7.64 0.40
CA LEU A 136 -8.93 8.09 -0.65
C LEU A 136 -10.34 7.50 -0.50
N TYR A 137 -10.44 6.20 -0.17
CA TYR A 137 -11.72 5.49 -0.11
C TYR A 137 -12.39 5.51 1.27
N GLN A 138 -11.76 6.10 2.30
CA GLN A 138 -12.27 6.06 3.67
C GLN A 138 -13.74 6.52 3.77
N ASN A 139 -14.06 7.66 3.15
CA ASN A 139 -15.39 8.24 3.20
C ASN A 139 -16.44 7.37 2.51
N HIS A 140 -16.05 6.62 1.48
CA HIS A 140 -16.97 5.71 0.77
C HIS A 140 -17.25 4.46 1.60
N VAL A 141 -16.23 3.90 2.26
CA VAL A 141 -16.40 2.76 3.17
C VAL A 141 -17.29 3.10 4.35
N LYS A 142 -17.16 4.33 4.90
CA LYS A 142 -18.00 4.81 6.02
C LYS A 142 -19.49 4.88 5.69
N GLN A 143 -19.85 4.97 4.42
CA GLN A 143 -21.25 5.00 3.99
C GLN A 143 -21.87 3.61 3.88
N ILE A 144 -21.06 2.55 3.90
CA ILE A 144 -21.51 1.17 3.76
C ILE A 144 -21.81 0.62 5.15
N VAL A 145 -23.03 0.10 5.34
CA VAL A 145 -23.44 -0.49 6.61
C VAL A 145 -22.90 -1.92 6.72
N PRO A 146 -22.20 -2.30 7.82
CA PRO A 146 -21.80 -3.68 8.03
C PRO A 146 -23.00 -4.63 8.07
N ALA A 147 -23.01 -5.62 7.18
CA ALA A 147 -24.08 -6.60 7.06
C ALA A 147 -23.51 -7.99 6.73
N SER A 148 -24.24 -9.05 7.08
CA SER A 148 -23.80 -10.43 6.85
C SER A 148 -23.67 -10.80 5.37
N GLU A 149 -24.36 -10.09 4.48
CA GLU A 149 -24.24 -10.26 3.01
C GLU A 149 -22.95 -9.63 2.43
N LEU A 150 -22.25 -8.81 3.21
CA LEU A 150 -20.99 -8.16 2.87
C LEU A 150 -19.80 -8.82 3.59
N ASP A 151 -19.96 -10.05 4.02
CA ASP A 151 -18.98 -10.80 4.80
C ASP A 151 -17.65 -11.02 4.07
N TRP A 152 -17.70 -11.14 2.75
CA TRP A 152 -16.57 -11.22 1.83
C TRP A 152 -15.79 -9.89 1.73
N PHE A 153 -16.45 -8.75 1.95
CA PHE A 153 -15.83 -7.41 1.93
C PHE A 153 -15.28 -6.99 3.29
N ALA A 154 -15.79 -7.60 4.36
CA ALA A 154 -15.55 -7.16 5.74
C ALA A 154 -14.07 -7.01 6.10
N CYS A 155 -13.18 -7.89 5.64
CA CYS A 155 -11.74 -7.75 5.88
C CYS A 155 -11.12 -6.54 5.17
N SER A 156 -11.56 -6.23 3.94
CA SER A 156 -11.10 -5.05 3.21
C SER A 156 -11.57 -3.77 3.91
N ALA A 157 -12.84 -3.74 4.32
CA ALA A 157 -13.40 -2.61 5.05
C ALA A 157 -12.71 -2.39 6.41
N ALA A 158 -12.48 -3.46 7.18
CA ALA A 158 -11.73 -3.39 8.44
C ALA A 158 -10.33 -2.83 8.21
N MET A 159 -9.61 -3.37 7.22
CA MET A 159 -8.25 -2.94 6.87
C MET A 159 -8.17 -1.45 6.51
N ILE A 160 -9.07 -0.96 5.63
CA ILE A 160 -9.13 0.46 5.26
C ILE A 160 -9.34 1.34 6.50
N ASN A 161 -10.28 0.96 7.38
CA ASN A 161 -10.54 1.73 8.59
C ASN A 161 -9.36 1.67 9.59
N MET A 162 -8.69 0.53 9.73
CA MET A 162 -7.49 0.40 10.58
C MET A 162 -6.31 1.24 10.08
N ILE A 163 -6.06 1.26 8.76
CA ILE A 163 -5.04 2.13 8.15
C ILE A 163 -5.33 3.60 8.47
N ASN A 164 -6.59 4.00 8.35
CA ASN A 164 -7.04 5.35 8.67
C ASN A 164 -7.29 5.59 10.17
N ARG A 165 -6.91 4.64 11.04
CA ARG A 165 -7.04 4.72 12.51
C ARG A 165 -8.48 4.94 13.02
N ASP A 166 -9.47 4.58 12.21
CA ASP A 166 -10.89 4.53 12.60
C ASP A 166 -11.18 3.16 13.21
N PHE A 167 -10.66 2.93 14.42
CA PHE A 167 -10.76 1.63 15.08
C PHE A 167 -12.19 1.26 15.47
N THR A 168 -13.06 2.25 15.71
CA THR A 168 -14.48 2.02 16.00
C THR A 168 -15.18 1.38 14.82
N THR A 169 -15.02 1.94 13.61
CA THR A 169 -15.64 1.38 12.40
C THR A 169 -14.96 0.08 12.00
N ALA A 170 -13.63 -0.01 12.16
CA ALA A 170 -12.88 -1.23 11.90
C ALA A 170 -13.39 -2.41 12.74
N GLN A 171 -13.66 -2.20 14.02
CA GLN A 171 -14.12 -3.25 14.93
C GLN A 171 -15.45 -3.87 14.49
N LEU A 172 -16.40 -3.05 14.01
CA LEU A 172 -17.68 -3.56 13.49
C LEU A 172 -17.47 -4.50 12.29
N TRP A 173 -16.56 -4.13 11.39
CA TRP A 173 -16.21 -4.97 10.24
C TRP A 173 -15.39 -6.20 10.63
N LEU A 174 -14.50 -6.11 11.63
CA LEU A 174 -13.75 -7.25 12.15
C LEU A 174 -14.68 -8.32 12.73
N GLU A 175 -15.76 -7.92 13.42
CA GLU A 175 -16.74 -8.88 13.95
C GLU A 175 -17.49 -9.64 12.84
N VAL A 176 -17.79 -8.98 11.72
CA VAL A 176 -18.38 -9.64 10.54
C VAL A 176 -17.35 -10.58 9.92
N ALA A 177 -16.10 -10.12 9.75
CA ALA A 177 -15.01 -10.88 9.16
C ALA A 177 -14.63 -12.14 9.95
N GLU A 178 -14.62 -12.08 11.28
CA GLU A 178 -14.29 -13.25 12.13
C GLU A 178 -15.41 -14.30 12.06
N LYS A 179 -16.67 -13.88 12.04
CA LYS A 179 -17.84 -14.78 11.94
C LYS A 179 -17.95 -15.44 10.56
N SER A 180 -17.47 -14.77 9.51
CA SER A 180 -17.61 -15.22 8.14
C SER A 180 -16.67 -16.33 7.72
N GLY A 181 -15.69 -16.70 8.59
CA GLY A 181 -14.50 -17.55 8.44
C GLY A 181 -14.58 -18.84 7.61
N LYS A 182 -15.23 -18.81 6.45
CA LYS A 182 -15.29 -19.84 5.44
C LYS A 182 -13.95 -19.84 4.73
N LEU A 183 -13.16 -20.87 5.04
CA LEU A 183 -11.82 -21.15 4.53
C LEU A 183 -11.72 -21.35 3.01
N ASN A 184 -12.84 -21.26 2.28
CA ASN A 184 -12.95 -21.59 0.85
C ASN A 184 -13.10 -20.37 -0.07
N GLY A 185 -12.94 -19.14 0.45
CA GLY A 185 -12.95 -17.93 -0.38
C GLY A 185 -11.72 -17.84 -1.29
N GLN A 186 -11.93 -17.63 -2.59
CA GLN A 186 -10.85 -17.35 -3.56
C GLN A 186 -10.15 -16.01 -3.28
N SER A 187 -10.80 -15.07 -2.56
CA SER A 187 -10.19 -13.78 -2.24
C SER A 187 -8.93 -13.95 -1.37
N PRO A 188 -7.82 -13.27 -1.68
CA PRO A 188 -6.63 -13.27 -0.83
C PRO A 188 -6.84 -12.46 0.47
N ILE A 189 -7.90 -11.65 0.55
CA ILE A 189 -8.21 -10.76 1.68
C ILE A 189 -9.36 -11.35 2.51
N THR A 190 -9.14 -12.51 3.11
CA THR A 190 -10.07 -13.11 4.09
C THR A 190 -9.46 -13.12 5.47
N TRP A 191 -10.29 -13.17 6.52
CA TRP A 191 -9.84 -13.12 7.91
C TRP A 191 -8.81 -14.21 8.19
N SER A 192 -9.10 -15.44 7.77
CA SER A 192 -8.19 -16.58 7.94
C SER A 192 -6.81 -16.34 7.35
N LYS A 193 -6.68 -15.55 6.27
CA LYS A 193 -5.42 -15.28 5.56
C LYS A 193 -4.66 -14.08 6.11
N VAL A 194 -5.37 -13.00 6.47
CA VAL A 194 -4.75 -11.69 6.78
C VAL A 194 -4.70 -11.34 8.28
N TRP A 195 -5.36 -12.10 9.16
CA TRP A 195 -5.46 -11.74 10.57
C TRP A 195 -4.11 -11.48 11.28
N PRO A 196 -3.00 -12.22 11.03
CA PRO A 196 -1.73 -11.93 11.71
C PRO A 196 -1.12 -10.62 11.22
N ILE A 197 -1.41 -10.24 9.97
CA ILE A 197 -0.92 -9.02 9.32
C ILE A 197 -1.68 -7.81 9.89
N LEU A 198 -3.00 -7.92 10.07
CA LEU A 198 -3.84 -6.86 10.67
C LEU A 198 -3.41 -6.51 12.10
N TRP A 199 -2.78 -7.45 12.83
CA TRP A 199 -2.21 -7.16 14.15
C TRP A 199 -1.16 -6.04 14.12
N LEU A 200 -0.49 -5.78 12.99
CA LEU A 200 0.47 -4.68 12.89
C LEU A 200 -0.20 -3.31 12.99
N LEU A 201 -1.40 -3.17 12.42
CA LEU A 201 -2.20 -1.95 12.43
C LEU A 201 -2.97 -1.75 13.74
N ASN A 202 -2.95 -2.75 14.62
CA ASN A 202 -3.77 -2.82 15.81
C ASN A 202 -3.21 -1.99 16.98
N GLU A 203 -3.37 -0.68 16.92
CA GLU A 203 -2.92 0.24 17.99
C GLU A 203 -3.81 0.17 19.25
N ASP A 204 -5.10 -0.07 19.06
CA ASP A 204 -6.13 -0.12 20.11
C ASP A 204 -6.21 -1.48 20.82
N ARG A 205 -5.42 -2.47 20.35
CA ARG A 205 -5.35 -3.84 20.89
C ARG A 205 -6.61 -4.69 20.64
N SER A 206 -7.43 -4.33 19.67
CA SER A 206 -8.63 -5.08 19.25
C SER A 206 -8.30 -6.47 18.67
N VAL A 207 -7.21 -6.60 17.90
CA VAL A 207 -6.71 -7.89 17.38
C VAL A 207 -5.72 -8.53 18.37
N LYS A 208 -6.01 -9.74 18.86
CA LYS A 208 -5.08 -10.47 19.73
C LYS A 208 -4.36 -11.58 18.96
N LEU A 209 -3.04 -11.66 19.10
CA LEU A 209 -2.26 -12.81 18.63
C LEU A 209 -2.57 -14.02 19.50
N ASP A 210 -3.18 -15.04 18.89
CA ASP A 210 -3.41 -16.35 19.48
C ASP A 210 -2.44 -17.36 18.86
N GLU A 211 -1.64 -18.01 19.71
CA GLU A 211 -0.57 -18.91 19.27
C GLU A 211 -1.11 -20.11 18.46
N LYS A 212 -2.25 -20.69 18.88
CA LYS A 212 -2.87 -21.84 18.19
C LYS A 212 -3.51 -21.43 16.86
N LYS A 213 -4.05 -20.20 16.76
CA LYS A 213 -4.52 -19.64 15.48
C LYS A 213 -3.34 -19.37 14.55
N LEU A 214 -2.21 -18.89 15.08
CA LEU A 214 -1.00 -18.61 14.29
C LEU A 214 -0.35 -19.87 13.74
N GLU A 215 -0.25 -20.92 14.56
CA GLU A 215 0.17 -22.25 14.13
C GLU A 215 -0.69 -22.76 12.97
N ARG A 216 -2.03 -22.74 13.12
CA ARG A 216 -2.94 -23.23 12.08
C ARG A 216 -2.81 -22.43 10.78
N TRP A 217 -2.69 -21.11 10.87
CA TRP A 217 -2.45 -20.24 9.73
C TRP A 217 -1.16 -20.59 8.98
N ALA A 218 -0.06 -20.79 9.72
CA ALA A 218 1.22 -21.15 9.14
C ALA A 218 1.16 -22.54 8.47
N GLN A 219 0.56 -23.52 9.15
CA GLN A 219 0.43 -24.89 8.62
C GLN A 219 -0.41 -24.93 7.34
N GLU A 220 -1.44 -24.09 7.21
CA GLU A 220 -2.23 -24.00 5.99
C GLU A 220 -1.39 -23.53 4.79
N LEU A 221 -0.55 -22.50 4.99
CA LEU A 221 0.39 -22.01 3.97
C LEU A 221 1.43 -23.06 3.59
N LEU A 222 2.04 -23.69 4.61
CA LEU A 222 3.06 -24.72 4.41
C LEU A 222 2.51 -25.94 3.67
N THR A 223 1.22 -26.27 3.85
CA THR A 223 0.56 -27.37 3.15
C THR A 223 0.23 -26.99 1.70
N LYS A 224 -0.24 -25.77 1.44
CA LYS A 224 -0.66 -25.32 0.11
C LYS A 224 0.51 -24.97 -0.82
N LYS A 225 1.51 -24.26 -0.30
CA LYS A 225 2.71 -23.81 -1.03
C LYS A 225 3.95 -23.97 -0.14
N PRO A 226 4.59 -25.15 -0.08
CA PRO A 226 5.63 -25.43 0.90
C PRO A 226 6.85 -24.48 0.87
N LEU A 227 7.28 -24.03 -0.30
CA LEU A 227 8.45 -23.15 -0.44
C LEU A 227 8.09 -21.69 -0.22
N GLU A 228 7.10 -21.17 -0.94
CA GLU A 228 6.65 -19.78 -0.86
C GLU A 228 5.98 -19.49 0.48
N GLY A 229 5.16 -20.41 0.96
CA GLY A 229 4.53 -20.37 2.28
C GLY A 229 5.57 -20.35 3.40
N ARG A 230 6.64 -21.16 3.32
CA ARG A 230 7.73 -21.11 4.30
C ARG A 230 8.41 -19.74 4.32
N ARG A 231 8.77 -19.20 3.15
CA ARG A 231 9.41 -17.86 3.06
C ARG A 231 8.49 -16.79 3.65
N PHE A 232 7.20 -16.83 3.31
CA PHE A 232 6.23 -15.85 3.80
C PHE A 232 5.96 -15.96 5.30
N VAL A 233 5.82 -17.17 5.84
CA VAL A 233 5.67 -17.41 7.29
C VAL A 233 6.93 -16.94 8.03
N ASN A 234 8.12 -17.27 7.53
CA ASN A 234 9.40 -16.85 8.11
C ASN A 234 9.51 -15.32 8.19
N PHE A 235 9.22 -14.63 7.08
CA PHE A 235 9.21 -13.16 7.04
C PHE A 235 8.17 -12.57 8.00
N THR A 236 6.96 -13.15 8.04
CA THR A 236 5.88 -12.70 8.94
C THR A 236 6.29 -12.83 10.41
N TYR A 237 6.84 -13.96 10.83
CA TYR A 237 7.29 -14.16 12.20
C TYR A 237 8.37 -13.17 12.60
N HIS A 238 9.35 -12.90 11.74
CA HIS A 238 10.38 -11.89 12.03
C HIS A 238 9.79 -10.49 12.18
N VAL A 239 8.86 -10.10 11.31
CA VAL A 239 8.14 -8.82 11.43
C VAL A 239 7.38 -8.74 12.74
N LEU A 240 6.66 -9.79 13.13
CA LEU A 240 5.91 -9.83 14.39
C LEU A 240 6.85 -9.70 15.60
N GLU A 241 8.00 -10.39 15.62
CA GLU A 241 9.00 -10.28 16.69
C GLU A 241 9.62 -8.88 16.78
N ILE A 242 9.90 -8.21 15.65
CA ILE A 242 10.39 -6.82 15.63
C ILE A 242 9.45 -5.90 16.42
N PHE A 243 8.14 -6.16 16.36
CA PHE A 243 7.13 -5.37 17.07
C PHE A 243 6.70 -5.96 18.43
N GLY A 244 7.40 -7.00 18.92
CA GLY A 244 7.28 -7.51 20.28
C GLY A 244 6.35 -8.72 20.45
N ALA A 245 5.92 -9.37 19.37
CA ALA A 245 5.30 -10.68 19.47
C ALA A 245 6.33 -11.70 19.97
N LYS A 246 5.88 -12.69 20.75
CA LYS A 246 6.71 -13.80 21.19
C LYS A 246 6.39 -15.02 20.34
N ILE A 247 7.30 -15.41 19.46
CA ILE A 247 7.14 -16.61 18.64
C ILE A 247 7.91 -17.75 19.32
N PRO A 248 7.26 -18.88 19.68
CA PRO A 248 7.95 -20.01 20.30
C PRO A 248 9.05 -20.58 19.41
N TYR A 249 10.13 -21.08 20.02
CA TYR A 249 11.28 -21.63 19.30
C TYR A 249 10.91 -22.81 18.39
N GLU A 250 9.94 -23.62 18.81
CA GLU A 250 9.42 -24.76 18.07
C GLU A 250 8.90 -24.35 16.68
N ARG A 251 8.31 -23.15 16.57
CA ARG A 251 7.78 -22.62 15.29
C ARG A 251 8.88 -22.27 14.32
N TRP A 252 10.05 -21.84 14.81
CA TRP A 252 11.22 -21.62 13.97
C TRP A 252 11.82 -22.94 13.48
N ASN A 253 11.80 -23.98 14.30
CA ASN A 253 12.27 -25.32 13.89
C ASN A 253 11.41 -25.92 12.77
N GLU A 254 10.10 -25.68 12.77
CA GLU A 254 9.20 -26.11 11.70
C GLU A 254 9.54 -25.48 10.34
N LEU A 255 10.15 -24.29 10.34
CA LEU A 255 10.58 -23.59 9.14
C LEU A 255 11.99 -24.01 8.67
N ALA A 256 12.77 -24.68 9.53
CA ALA A 256 14.11 -25.13 9.21
C ALA A 256 14.06 -26.34 8.26
N ALA A 257 14.36 -26.13 6.97
CA ALA A 257 14.47 -27.24 6.02
C ALA A 257 15.36 -26.92 4.82
N LYS A 258 15.75 -27.97 4.10
CA LYS A 258 16.54 -27.88 2.86
C LYS A 258 15.68 -27.31 1.72
N GLY A 259 16.31 -26.52 0.85
CA GLY A 259 15.63 -25.81 -0.24
C GLY A 259 15.22 -24.41 0.18
N VAL A 260 16.12 -23.45 -0.02
CA VAL A 260 15.83 -22.02 0.12
C VAL A 260 15.65 -21.48 -1.29
N LEU A 261 14.54 -20.79 -1.55
CA LEU A 261 14.37 -20.04 -2.79
C LEU A 261 15.45 -18.96 -2.84
N VAL A 262 16.22 -18.91 -3.92
CA VAL A 262 17.19 -17.82 -4.10
C VAL A 262 16.41 -16.51 -4.20
N GLU A 263 16.66 -15.61 -3.26
CA GLU A 263 16.05 -14.29 -3.29
C GLU A 263 16.71 -13.43 -4.37
N HIS A 264 15.88 -12.94 -5.29
CA HIS A 264 16.27 -11.97 -6.28
C HIS A 264 15.82 -10.59 -5.81
N GLY A 265 16.69 -9.59 -5.94
CA GLY A 265 16.40 -8.21 -5.54
C GLY A 265 17.66 -7.45 -5.13
N TYR A 266 17.49 -6.16 -4.91
CA TYR A 266 18.52 -5.30 -4.36
C TYR A 266 18.79 -5.63 -2.89
N SER A 267 20.07 -5.76 -2.57
CA SER A 267 20.55 -5.97 -1.21
C SER A 267 21.10 -4.68 -0.64
N LEU A 268 20.70 -4.33 0.58
CA LEU A 268 21.26 -3.22 1.35
C LEU A 268 22.59 -3.57 2.03
N PHE A 269 23.11 -4.77 1.81
CA PHE A 269 24.27 -5.32 2.51
C PHE A 269 25.49 -4.37 2.51
N THR A 270 25.75 -3.69 1.39
CA THR A 270 26.89 -2.77 1.23
C THR A 270 26.87 -1.62 2.23
N ASN A 271 25.68 -1.12 2.59
CA ASN A 271 25.52 0.03 3.48
C ASN A 271 25.08 -0.36 4.90
N LYS A 272 24.75 -1.63 5.14
CA LYS A 272 24.28 -2.16 6.43
C LYS A 272 25.20 -1.78 7.59
N GLN A 273 26.50 -2.05 7.46
CA GLN A 273 27.47 -1.76 8.52
C GLN A 273 27.58 -0.26 8.84
N ALA A 274 27.46 0.61 7.83
CA ALA A 274 27.49 2.06 8.02
C ALA A 274 26.27 2.53 8.83
N ILE A 275 25.09 1.99 8.53
CA ILE A 275 23.84 2.28 9.23
C ILE A 275 23.91 1.79 10.69
N GLU A 276 24.34 0.55 10.92
CA GLU A 276 24.46 -0.03 12.27
C GLU A 276 25.45 0.76 13.13
N ARG A 277 26.63 1.09 12.62
CA ARG A 277 27.61 1.92 13.34
C ARG A 277 27.09 3.32 13.63
N ALA A 278 26.30 3.90 12.74
CA ALA A 278 25.68 5.20 12.98
C ALA A 278 24.68 5.12 14.15
N LEU A 279 23.86 4.05 14.22
CA LEU A 279 22.95 3.82 15.34
C LEU A 279 23.67 3.58 16.67
N GLU A 280 24.70 2.73 16.69
CA GLU A 280 25.53 2.47 17.88
C GLU A 280 26.12 3.76 18.46
N ARG A 281 26.54 4.67 17.57
CA ARG A 281 27.08 5.99 17.93
C ARG A 281 26.00 7.05 18.17
N LYS A 282 24.72 6.67 18.22
CA LYS A 282 23.56 7.56 18.38
C LYS A 282 23.47 8.67 17.32
N ARG A 283 24.04 8.45 16.14
CA ARG A 283 23.97 9.35 14.98
C ARG A 283 22.76 9.01 14.13
N THR A 284 21.57 9.23 14.67
CA THR A 284 20.28 8.85 14.05
C THR A 284 20.08 9.50 12.68
N ALA A 285 20.45 10.77 12.51
CA ALA A 285 20.36 11.47 11.22
C ALA A 285 21.25 10.84 10.13
N ALA A 286 22.46 10.40 10.50
CA ALA A 286 23.36 9.72 9.56
C ALA A 286 22.81 8.34 9.19
N ALA A 287 22.31 7.58 10.17
CA ALA A 287 21.67 6.28 9.92
C ALA A 287 20.46 6.43 8.96
N ALA A 288 19.60 7.42 9.21
CA ALA A 288 18.44 7.70 8.37
C ALA A 288 18.85 8.13 6.95
N ALA A 289 19.81 9.06 6.81
CA ALA A 289 20.29 9.51 5.50
C ALA A 289 20.92 8.37 4.69
N THR A 290 21.76 7.55 5.32
CA THR A 290 22.36 6.38 4.65
C THR A 290 21.30 5.35 4.26
N LEU A 291 20.30 5.10 5.12
CA LEU A 291 19.19 4.21 4.79
C LEU A 291 18.43 4.71 3.54
N LEU A 292 18.05 6.00 3.53
CA LEU A 292 17.34 6.61 2.39
C LEU A 292 18.15 6.55 1.09
N LEU A 293 19.46 6.85 1.15
CA LEU A 293 20.35 6.74 -0.01
C LEU A 293 20.50 5.29 -0.50
N SER A 294 20.38 4.32 0.40
CA SER A 294 20.52 2.91 0.05
C SER A 294 19.25 2.34 -0.57
N VAL A 295 18.08 2.83 -0.15
CA VAL A 295 16.79 2.44 -0.72
C VAL A 295 16.52 3.19 -2.03
N GLY A 296 16.82 4.48 -2.09
CA GLY A 296 16.55 5.31 -3.26
C GLY A 296 15.07 5.26 -3.66
N ASP A 297 14.81 5.06 -4.96
CA ASP A 297 13.46 4.94 -5.54
C ASP A 297 12.98 3.47 -5.66
N LEU A 298 13.66 2.52 -5.01
CA LEU A 298 13.31 1.11 -5.07
C LEU A 298 11.95 0.85 -4.41
N LYS A 299 11.12 0.06 -5.09
CA LYS A 299 9.89 -0.48 -4.52
C LYS A 299 10.20 -1.63 -3.58
N ALA A 300 9.34 -1.87 -2.60
CA ALA A 300 9.52 -2.99 -1.67
C ALA A 300 9.63 -4.35 -2.38
N SER A 301 8.92 -4.53 -3.50
CA SER A 301 9.00 -5.75 -4.34
C SER A 301 10.37 -5.97 -4.99
N GLU A 302 11.22 -4.95 -5.06
CA GLU A 302 12.55 -4.99 -5.67
C GLU A 302 13.67 -5.23 -4.65
N ILE A 303 13.34 -5.22 -3.35
CA ILE A 303 14.30 -5.36 -2.24
C ILE A 303 14.22 -6.79 -1.68
N GLN A 304 15.37 -7.38 -1.36
CA GLN A 304 15.45 -8.68 -0.69
C GLN A 304 14.79 -8.67 0.70
N ASP A 305 14.25 -9.80 1.15
CA ASP A 305 13.49 -9.91 2.39
C ASP A 305 14.37 -9.61 3.61
N GLU A 306 15.63 -10.05 3.62
CA GLU A 306 16.55 -9.69 4.73
C GLU A 306 16.81 -8.19 4.79
N SER A 307 16.86 -7.54 3.63
CA SER A 307 17.03 -6.08 3.53
C SER A 307 15.76 -5.36 3.97
N LEU A 308 14.57 -5.86 3.63
CA LEU A 308 13.29 -5.34 4.12
C LEU A 308 13.16 -5.46 5.64
N LEU A 309 13.48 -6.63 6.21
CA LEU A 309 13.50 -6.85 7.66
C LEU A 309 14.48 -5.88 8.35
N PHE A 310 15.64 -5.66 7.73
CA PHE A 310 16.61 -4.69 8.22
C PHE A 310 16.03 -3.26 8.19
N ILE A 311 15.45 -2.79 7.08
CA ILE A 311 14.80 -1.47 7.00
C ILE A 311 13.75 -1.31 8.11
N ILE A 312 12.84 -2.28 8.24
CA ILE A 312 11.74 -2.24 9.22
C ILE A 312 12.29 -2.16 10.65
N SER A 313 13.30 -2.99 10.97
CA SER A 313 13.95 -2.99 12.28
C SER A 313 14.65 -1.66 12.59
N ILE A 314 15.38 -1.11 11.61
CA ILE A 314 16.08 0.17 11.75
C ILE A 314 15.10 1.33 11.97
N LEU A 315 14.00 1.38 11.21
CA LEU A 315 12.96 2.40 11.40
C LEU A 315 12.34 2.31 12.80
N ASN A 316 12.05 1.10 13.28
CA ASN A 316 11.56 0.89 14.65
C ASN A 316 12.57 1.38 15.70
N ASN A 317 13.86 1.06 15.52
CA ASN A 317 14.95 1.47 16.42
C ASN A 317 15.22 2.99 16.40
N LEU A 318 14.92 3.66 15.28
CA LEU A 318 14.99 5.11 15.14
C LEU A 318 13.81 5.85 15.82
N GLY A 319 12.86 5.12 16.42
CA GLY A 319 11.66 5.68 17.03
C GLY A 319 10.50 5.91 16.04
N LEU A 320 10.65 5.50 14.78
CA LEU A 320 9.63 5.61 13.73
C LEU A 320 8.73 4.36 13.72
N LYS A 321 8.26 3.95 14.90
CA LYS A 321 7.52 2.69 15.09
C LYS A 321 6.27 2.61 14.21
N GLN A 322 5.55 3.72 14.05
CA GLN A 322 4.33 3.76 13.23
C GLN A 322 4.64 3.55 11.75
N GLN A 323 5.64 4.27 11.24
CA GLN A 323 6.09 4.14 9.85
C GLN A 323 6.61 2.73 9.58
N ALA A 324 7.38 2.16 10.52
CA ALA A 324 7.87 0.79 10.42
C ALA A 324 6.71 -0.22 10.34
N LYS A 325 5.66 -0.06 11.17
CA LYS A 325 4.46 -0.91 11.14
C LYS A 325 3.70 -0.80 9.81
N ILE A 326 3.51 0.43 9.31
CA ILE A 326 2.81 0.67 8.04
C ILE A 326 3.57 0.02 6.87
N ILE A 327 4.89 0.21 6.80
CA ILE A 327 5.73 -0.41 5.76
C ILE A 327 5.67 -1.94 5.89
N ALA A 328 5.84 -2.47 7.10
CA ALA A 328 5.77 -3.92 7.33
C ALA A 328 4.41 -4.49 6.92
N PHE A 329 3.32 -3.78 7.22
CA PHE A 329 1.97 -4.13 6.79
C PHE A 329 1.84 -4.13 5.26
N GLN A 330 2.28 -3.06 4.57
CA GLN A 330 2.24 -2.96 3.10
C GLN A 330 2.98 -4.12 2.43
N VAL A 331 4.20 -4.42 2.91
CA VAL A 331 5.01 -5.54 2.38
C VAL A 331 4.31 -6.88 2.60
N LEU A 332 3.81 -7.12 3.81
CA LEU A 332 3.15 -8.39 4.14
C LEU A 332 1.86 -8.58 3.37
N ILE A 333 1.02 -7.54 3.23
CA ILE A 333 -0.25 -7.68 2.53
C ILE A 333 -0.04 -7.87 1.02
N GLN A 334 0.96 -7.21 0.44
CA GLN A 334 1.35 -7.43 -0.95
C GLN A 334 1.88 -8.86 -1.16
N LYS A 335 2.78 -9.35 -0.29
CA LYS A 335 3.25 -10.74 -0.34
C LYS A 335 2.12 -11.75 -0.13
N ASN A 336 1.18 -11.47 0.78
CA ASN A 336 0.01 -12.30 1.03
C ASN A 336 -0.83 -12.50 -0.24
N HIS A 337 -1.04 -11.42 -1.00
CA HIS A 337 -1.79 -11.44 -2.26
C HIS A 337 -1.17 -12.34 -3.35
N HIS A 338 0.13 -12.65 -3.28
CA HIS A 338 0.79 -13.59 -4.20
C HIS A 338 0.78 -15.04 -3.69
N ASN A 339 0.66 -15.22 -2.37
CA ASN A 339 0.76 -16.53 -1.73
C ASN A 339 -0.59 -17.27 -1.65
N TRP A 340 -1.69 -16.55 -1.56
CA TRP A 340 -3.05 -17.09 -1.58
C TRP A 340 -3.75 -16.83 -2.89
#